data_AF-A0A3A8T8S8-F1
#
_entry.id   AF-A0A3A8T8S8-F1
#
_cell.length_a   1.000
_cell.length_b   1.000
_cell.length_c   1.000
_cell.angle_alpha   90.00
_cell.angle_beta   90.00
_cell.angle_gamma   90.00
#
_symmetry.space_group_name_H-M   'P 1'
#
loop_
_entity.id
_entity.type
_entity.pdbx_description
1 polymer ?
#
loop_
_entity_poly.entity_id
_entity_poly.type
_entity_poly.pdbx_seq_one_letter_code
_entity_poly.pdbx_strand_id
1 'polypeptide(L)'
;MGLRMALRWGCFGALSVLVGCGGMDDGRSPEESSGPGRTDAEVNAPAATESVEAAPTLTLHDGHQVQATPPVAPLPTQFQPAFHQSLRESVSVGSFTTYRIKVPLGRAGSRVRVTFRSGDGGLTLQRATVAKAGASGALGSAPVALTFGGQAGFTTGTRTLVTSDPIAFPVGFRDEVAISFEVKGALGKSRIQAFPDSWMRTGAFATTQGVLGGQAWEYATGVATVDVEGAPGRAFVAIGDSITEGYTGTWNDTRNAWPSRVEKQLGVPVVNSGASGQGFWDANLQLPQEVLSLQGVTDCVVLLGVNDLAAEGMTVPKLQQRMTQLLDQLQPMCKLWVSTLLPKEKMGADGGDFDLMKAQRHEFNAWLRSLTRAQIIDLEAVTRQPGNVDLFIDGLEVDGIHPSVEGHRVMADEAARTLKAKGGL
;
A
#
# COMPACT_ATOMS: atom_id res chain seq x y z
N MET A 1 8.18 -34.56 -36.14
CA MET A 1 9.65 -34.65 -35.97
C MET A 1 10.19 -33.22 -36.09
N GLY A 2 10.49 -32.46 -35.04
CA GLY A 2 11.11 -32.84 -33.77
C GLY A 2 12.54 -32.31 -33.81
N LEU A 3 12.78 -31.09 -33.30
CA LEU A 3 14.10 -30.64 -32.92
C LEU A 3 13.98 -29.69 -31.72
N ARG A 4 14.21 -30.26 -30.53
CA ARG A 4 14.40 -29.53 -29.27
C ARG A 4 15.85 -29.01 -29.26
N MET A 5 16.03 -27.71 -29.03
CA MET A 5 17.32 -27.17 -28.60
C MET A 5 17.24 -26.91 -27.09
N ALA A 6 17.95 -27.73 -26.34
CA ALA A 6 18.30 -27.48 -24.95
C ALA A 6 19.61 -26.69 -24.95
N LEU A 7 19.70 -25.63 -24.15
CA LEU A 7 21.00 -25.08 -23.74
C LEU A 7 20.95 -24.75 -22.24
N ARG A 8 21.79 -25.49 -21.51
CA ARG A 8 22.19 -25.27 -20.12
C ARG A 8 23.12 -24.06 -20.02
N TRP A 9 23.01 -23.30 -18.93
CA TRP A 9 24.08 -22.62 -18.18
C TRP A 9 23.50 -22.42 -16.77
N GLY A 10 24.16 -22.65 -15.64
CA GLY A 10 25.58 -22.77 -15.32
C GLY A 10 25.76 -22.08 -13.97
N CYS A 11 25.73 -22.84 -12.87
CA CYS A 11 25.94 -22.34 -11.51
C CYS A 11 27.41 -21.97 -11.30
N PHE A 12 27.67 -20.81 -10.68
CA PHE A 12 28.90 -20.55 -9.95
C PHE A 12 28.55 -19.86 -8.62
N GLY A 13 28.87 -20.54 -7.52
CA GLY A 13 28.88 -19.96 -6.19
C GLY A 13 30.26 -19.40 -5.85
N ALA A 14 30.29 -18.43 -4.94
CA ALA A 14 31.47 -18.10 -4.15
C ALA A 14 31.01 -17.72 -2.74
N LEU A 15 31.49 -18.52 -1.80
CA LEU A 15 31.29 -18.46 -0.36
C LEU A 15 32.46 -17.67 0.24
N SER A 16 32.18 -16.69 1.09
CA SER A 16 33.20 -16.01 1.90
C SER A 16 32.72 -15.92 3.35
N VAL A 17 33.26 -16.81 4.19
CA VAL A 17 33.12 -16.83 5.64
C VAL A 17 34.26 -16.00 6.24
N LEU A 18 33.96 -15.11 7.18
CA LEU A 18 34.94 -14.63 8.15
C LEU A 18 34.35 -14.73 9.56
N VAL A 19 35.02 -15.57 10.35
CA VAL A 19 34.85 -15.81 11.78
C VAL A 19 35.64 -14.74 12.53
N GLY A 20 35.04 -14.15 13.56
CA GLY A 20 35.72 -13.32 14.56
C GLY A 20 35.26 -13.73 15.96
N CYS A 21 36.12 -14.47 16.66
CA CYS A 21 35.98 -14.87 18.05
C CYS A 21 36.53 -13.78 19.00
N GLY A 22 35.95 -13.71 20.20
CA GLY A 22 36.51 -13.05 21.38
C GLY A 22 35.40 -12.45 22.23
N GLY A 23 35.25 -12.71 23.52
CA GLY A 23 35.95 -13.55 24.48
C GLY A 23 35.18 -13.39 25.79
N MET A 24 34.92 -14.51 26.48
CA MET A 24 34.40 -14.54 27.85
C MET A 24 35.44 -13.93 28.79
N ASP A 25 34.99 -13.21 29.81
CA ASP A 25 35.77 -13.06 31.04
C ASP A 25 34.85 -13.14 32.27
N ASP A 26 35.42 -13.73 33.31
CA ASP A 26 34.78 -14.44 34.42
C ASP A 26 34.34 -13.56 35.60
N GLY A 27 33.32 -14.06 36.31
CA GLY A 27 33.38 -14.26 37.76
C GLY A 27 33.13 -13.06 38.69
N ARG A 28 31.99 -13.07 39.38
CA ARG A 28 31.87 -13.38 40.83
C ARG A 28 30.52 -12.95 41.39
N SER A 29 29.77 -13.93 41.88
CA SER A 29 28.74 -13.77 42.90
C SER A 29 29.37 -13.41 44.25
N PRO A 30 28.57 -12.82 45.15
CA PRO A 30 28.49 -13.39 46.49
C PRO A 30 27.03 -13.66 46.91
N GLU A 31 26.77 -14.93 47.26
CA GLU A 31 25.90 -15.34 48.39
C GLU A 31 26.39 -14.63 49.68
N GLU A 32 25.66 -14.37 50.76
CA GLU A 32 24.32 -14.67 51.27
C GLU A 32 24.19 -13.77 52.52
N SER A 33 23.00 -13.25 52.85
CA SER A 33 22.56 -13.26 54.26
C SER A 33 21.04 -13.11 54.30
N SER A 34 20.39 -14.19 54.72
CA SER A 34 18.96 -14.28 54.99
C SER A 34 18.76 -14.20 56.51
N GLY A 35 17.98 -13.21 56.95
CA GLY A 35 17.52 -13.06 58.33
C GLY A 35 15.99 -12.90 58.33
N PRO A 36 15.25 -13.55 59.26
CA PRO A 36 13.80 -13.65 59.19
C PRO A 36 13.13 -12.41 59.80
N GLY A 37 12.39 -11.66 58.99
CA GLY A 37 11.58 -10.52 59.42
C GLY A 37 10.09 -10.87 59.41
N ARG A 38 9.53 -10.98 60.62
CA ARG A 38 8.11 -11.18 60.95
C ARG A 38 7.14 -10.36 60.09
N THR A 39 6.08 -11.04 59.66
CA THR A 39 4.76 -10.47 59.38
C THR A 39 4.19 -9.86 60.65
N ASP A 40 3.63 -8.65 60.55
CA ASP A 40 2.42 -8.18 61.24
C ASP A 40 2.39 -6.64 61.17
N ALA A 41 1.55 -6.10 60.28
CA ALA A 41 1.13 -4.71 60.34
C ALA A 41 -0.33 -4.62 59.89
N GLU A 42 -1.22 -4.59 60.87
CA GLU A 42 -2.61 -4.14 60.73
C GLU A 42 -2.65 -2.72 60.15
N VAL A 43 -3.47 -2.52 59.13
CA VAL A 43 -3.85 -1.18 58.64
C VAL A 43 -5.17 -0.81 59.30
N ASN A 44 -5.09 -0.01 60.36
CA ASN A 44 -6.23 0.70 60.93
C ASN A 44 -6.38 2.07 60.22
N ALA A 45 -7.56 2.32 59.68
CA ALA A 45 -7.95 3.62 59.12
C ALA A 45 -8.22 4.64 60.23
N PRO A 46 -7.76 5.91 60.12
CA PRO A 46 -8.26 6.98 60.97
C PRO A 46 -9.41 7.74 60.28
N ALA A 47 -10.44 8.01 61.08
CA ALA A 47 -11.61 8.79 60.76
C ALA A 47 -11.34 10.31 60.75
N ALA A 48 -12.29 11.02 60.16
CA ALA A 48 -12.37 12.46 59.93
C ALA A 48 -12.22 13.34 61.18
N THR A 49 -11.59 14.51 61.00
CA THR A 49 -12.15 15.86 61.18
C THR A 49 -11.03 16.89 61.05
N GLU A 50 -11.14 17.82 60.09
CA GLU A 50 -10.89 19.26 60.31
C GLU A 50 -11.31 20.05 59.06
N SER A 51 -12.22 20.99 59.30
CA SER A 51 -12.87 21.88 58.34
C SER A 51 -11.96 23.04 57.96
N VAL A 52 -11.61 23.15 56.67
CA VAL A 52 -10.88 24.30 56.13
C VAL A 52 -11.88 25.38 55.72
N GLU A 53 -11.69 26.55 56.32
CA GLU A 53 -12.43 27.80 56.18
C GLU A 53 -12.57 28.25 54.71
N ALA A 54 -13.79 28.60 54.31
CA ALA A 54 -14.10 29.06 52.96
C ALA A 54 -13.50 30.46 52.73
N ALA A 55 -12.66 30.58 51.70
CA ALA A 55 -12.17 31.87 51.21
C ALA A 55 -13.35 32.77 50.75
N PRO A 56 -13.27 34.10 50.92
CA PRO A 56 -14.35 35.00 50.56
C PRO A 56 -14.59 34.98 49.04
N THR A 57 -15.85 35.01 48.66
CA THR A 57 -16.29 35.09 47.26
C THR A 57 -15.87 36.44 46.66
N LEU A 58 -14.93 36.42 45.73
CA LEU A 58 -14.67 37.54 44.81
C LEU A 58 -15.94 37.76 43.98
N THR A 59 -16.74 38.75 44.32
CA THR A 59 -17.87 39.18 43.48
C THR A 59 -17.32 40.09 42.39
N LEU A 60 -16.99 39.47 41.26
CA LEU A 60 -16.69 40.15 40.01
C LEU A 60 -17.99 40.80 39.50
N HIS A 61 -18.01 42.14 39.49
CA HIS A 61 -19.04 42.96 38.84
C HIS A 61 -18.49 43.46 37.50
N ASP A 62 -18.37 42.55 36.55
CA ASP A 62 -18.05 42.82 35.17
C ASP A 62 -19.11 42.11 34.32
N GLY A 63 -19.76 42.89 33.44
CA GLY A 63 -20.89 42.41 32.65
C GLY A 63 -20.54 41.12 31.93
N HIS A 64 -21.21 40.03 32.31
CA HIS A 64 -21.01 38.68 31.78
C HIS A 64 -21.22 38.64 30.25
N GLN A 65 -20.19 38.96 29.49
CA GLN A 65 -19.98 38.41 28.16
C GLN A 65 -19.13 37.15 28.38
N VAL A 66 -19.76 35.98 28.25
CA VAL A 66 -19.04 34.71 28.18
C VAL A 66 -18.07 34.82 27.00
N GLN A 67 -16.78 34.96 27.28
CA GLN A 67 -15.77 34.99 26.23
C GLN A 67 -15.72 33.60 25.62
N ALA A 68 -16.25 33.47 24.40
CA ALA A 68 -16.29 32.20 23.68
C ALA A 68 -14.87 31.63 23.63
N THR A 69 -14.73 30.32 23.88
CA THR A 69 -13.47 29.61 23.67
C THR A 69 -12.97 29.96 22.27
N PRO A 70 -11.74 30.49 22.11
CA PRO A 70 -11.21 30.81 20.80
C PRO A 70 -11.35 29.58 19.91
N PRO A 71 -11.82 29.73 18.65
CA PRO A 71 -11.93 28.59 17.75
C PRO A 71 -10.57 27.89 17.67
N VAL A 72 -10.56 26.58 17.88
CA VAL A 72 -9.35 25.76 17.74
C VAL A 72 -8.80 26.01 16.34
N ALA A 73 -7.55 26.47 16.25
CA ALA A 73 -6.91 26.71 14.97
C ALA A 73 -6.96 25.42 14.14
N PRO A 74 -7.35 25.49 12.85
CA PRO A 74 -7.40 24.30 12.02
C PRO A 74 -6.03 23.63 11.98
N LEU A 75 -6.02 22.29 12.05
CA LEU A 75 -4.77 21.52 11.96
C LEU A 75 -4.02 21.93 10.68
N PRO A 76 -2.67 22.02 10.74
CA PRO A 76 -1.89 22.32 9.55
C PRO A 76 -2.18 21.28 8.47
N THR A 77 -2.30 21.73 7.23
CA THR A 77 -2.53 20.84 6.09
C THR A 77 -1.33 19.93 5.89
N GLN A 78 -1.59 18.72 5.40
CA GLN A 78 -0.56 17.71 5.14
C GLN A 78 -0.79 17.07 3.78
N PHE A 79 0.31 16.75 3.10
CA PHE A 79 0.29 15.86 1.94
C PHE A 79 0.09 14.42 2.42
N GLN A 80 -0.98 13.80 1.94
CA GLN A 80 -1.24 12.37 2.12
C GLN A 80 -1.53 11.76 0.74
N PRO A 81 -1.26 10.46 0.55
CA PRO A 81 -1.41 9.84 -0.75
C PRO A 81 -2.88 9.78 -1.15
N ALA A 82 -3.15 10.24 -2.37
CA ALA A 82 -4.44 10.11 -3.06
C ALA A 82 -4.40 8.98 -4.09
N PHE A 83 -3.21 8.63 -4.56
CA PHE A 83 -2.97 7.54 -5.48
C PHE A 83 -1.59 6.96 -5.17
N HIS A 84 -1.47 5.63 -5.22
CA HIS A 84 -0.20 4.92 -5.19
C HIS A 84 -0.32 3.65 -6.05
N GLN A 85 0.78 3.27 -6.69
CA GLN A 85 0.93 2.02 -7.43
C GLN A 85 2.36 1.51 -7.32
N SER A 86 2.53 0.23 -6.97
CA SER A 86 3.83 -0.45 -7.06
C SER A 86 4.25 -0.62 -8.53
N LEU A 87 5.48 -0.20 -8.86
CA LEU A 87 6.03 -0.20 -10.23
C LEU A 87 7.24 -1.13 -10.32
N ARG A 88 6.95 -2.44 -10.32
CA ARG A 88 7.96 -3.53 -10.27
C ARG A 88 8.63 -3.82 -11.59
N GLU A 89 7.89 -3.72 -12.68
CA GLU A 89 8.43 -3.97 -14.01
C GLU A 89 9.24 -2.76 -14.50
N SER A 90 9.99 -2.94 -15.58
CA SER A 90 10.76 -1.88 -16.23
C SER A 90 10.44 -1.81 -17.72
N VAL A 91 10.31 -0.60 -18.25
CA VAL A 91 10.20 -0.34 -19.69
C VAL A 91 11.16 0.78 -20.07
N SER A 92 11.81 0.65 -21.23
CA SER A 92 12.80 1.63 -21.70
C SER A 92 12.44 2.19 -23.06
N VAL A 93 12.63 3.50 -23.25
CA VAL A 93 12.43 4.19 -24.53
C VAL A 93 13.71 4.90 -24.97
N GLY A 94 14.13 4.68 -26.22
CA GLY A 94 15.40 5.21 -26.77
C GLY A 94 15.33 6.65 -27.26
N SER A 95 14.13 7.15 -27.54
CA SER A 95 13.85 8.54 -27.93
C SER A 95 12.80 9.14 -27.01
N PHE A 96 12.70 10.48 -27.00
CA PHE A 96 11.66 11.14 -26.22
C PHE A 96 10.28 10.59 -26.58
N THR A 97 9.57 10.15 -25.56
CA THR A 97 8.25 9.57 -25.65
C THR A 97 7.38 10.23 -24.60
N THR A 98 6.18 10.64 -24.99
CA THR A 98 5.17 11.17 -24.09
C THR A 98 4.31 10.03 -23.60
N TYR A 99 4.21 9.87 -22.29
CA TYR A 99 3.17 9.07 -21.64
C TYR A 99 2.11 10.02 -21.08
N ARG A 100 0.85 9.60 -21.13
CA ARG A 100 -0.28 10.23 -20.45
C ARG A 100 -0.99 9.18 -19.64
N ILE A 101 -0.77 9.21 -18.33
CA ILE A 101 -1.33 8.22 -17.41
C ILE A 101 -2.51 8.85 -16.70
N LYS A 102 -3.69 8.24 -16.86
CA LYS A 102 -4.92 8.65 -16.19
C LYS A 102 -5.02 7.94 -14.85
N VAL A 103 -5.13 8.69 -13.76
CA VAL A 103 -5.21 8.13 -12.40
C VAL A 103 -6.38 8.73 -11.63
N PRO A 104 -7.18 7.91 -10.91
CA PRO A 104 -8.16 8.42 -9.95
C PRO A 104 -7.46 8.87 -8.66
N LEU A 105 -7.94 9.95 -8.05
CA LEU A 105 -7.39 10.49 -6.80
C LEU A 105 -8.37 10.30 -5.64
N GLY A 106 -8.02 9.44 -4.69
CA GLY A 106 -8.79 9.14 -3.49
C GLY A 106 -8.86 10.23 -2.43
N ARG A 107 -8.47 11.47 -2.74
CA ARG A 107 -8.38 12.58 -1.79
C ARG A 107 -8.67 13.91 -2.46
N ALA A 108 -9.48 14.73 -1.80
CA ALA A 108 -9.71 16.11 -2.20
C ALA A 108 -8.67 17.05 -1.59
N GLY A 109 -8.35 18.14 -2.28
CA GLY A 109 -7.41 19.14 -1.78
C GLY A 109 -7.10 20.24 -2.79
N SER A 110 -6.19 21.14 -2.40
CA SER A 110 -5.88 22.37 -3.17
C SER A 110 -4.56 22.29 -3.93
N ARG A 111 -3.62 21.48 -3.44
CA ARG A 111 -2.30 21.28 -4.06
C ARG A 111 -2.00 19.81 -4.25
N VAL A 112 -1.25 19.52 -5.30
CA VAL A 112 -0.77 18.17 -5.60
C VAL A 112 0.75 18.16 -5.76
N ARG A 113 1.36 17.01 -5.47
CA ARG A 113 2.73 16.69 -5.90
C ARG A 113 2.75 15.26 -6.45
N VAL A 114 3.60 15.02 -7.42
CA VAL A 114 3.67 13.73 -8.13
C VAL A 114 5.04 13.14 -7.94
N THR A 115 5.10 11.88 -7.52
CA THR A 115 6.33 11.11 -7.38
C THR A 115 6.49 10.17 -8.56
N PHE A 116 7.61 10.32 -9.26
CA PHE A 116 8.02 9.46 -10.37
C PHE A 116 9.02 8.40 -9.90
N ARG A 117 9.00 7.21 -10.53
CA ARG A 117 9.96 6.12 -10.31
C ARG A 117 10.64 5.69 -11.60
N SER A 118 11.97 5.71 -11.62
CA SER A 118 12.75 5.15 -12.73
C SER A 118 12.79 3.62 -12.72
N GLY A 119 13.08 3.03 -13.87
CA GLY A 119 13.19 1.58 -14.07
C GLY A 119 14.60 1.05 -13.81
N ASP A 120 14.96 -0.02 -14.49
CA ASP A 120 16.27 -0.70 -14.37
C ASP A 120 17.41 -0.03 -15.16
N GLY A 121 17.28 1.27 -15.42
CA GLY A 121 18.25 2.08 -16.14
C GLY A 121 18.13 3.56 -15.77
N GLY A 122 19.00 4.39 -16.35
CA GLY A 122 18.88 5.84 -16.21
C GLY A 122 17.60 6.38 -16.86
N LEU A 123 17.05 7.44 -16.27
CA LEU A 123 15.85 8.12 -16.74
C LEU A 123 16.13 9.61 -16.89
N THR A 124 15.74 10.19 -18.03
CA THR A 124 15.61 11.63 -18.21
C THR A 124 14.15 11.97 -18.45
N LEU A 125 13.55 12.73 -17.54
CA LEU A 125 12.23 13.34 -17.71
C LEU A 125 12.46 14.81 -18.11
N GLN A 126 11.98 15.21 -19.28
CA GLN A 126 12.19 16.56 -19.82
C GLN A 126 11.12 17.55 -19.35
N ARG A 127 9.86 17.08 -19.29
CA ARG A 127 8.71 17.89 -18.90
C ARG A 127 7.63 16.99 -18.35
N ALA A 128 6.91 17.45 -17.34
CA ALA A 128 5.68 16.82 -16.88
C ALA A 128 4.60 17.87 -16.63
N THR A 129 3.35 17.45 -16.77
CA THR A 129 2.16 18.26 -16.55
C THR A 129 1.06 17.43 -15.91
N VAL A 130 0.13 18.11 -15.25
CA VAL A 130 -1.11 17.53 -14.74
C VAL A 130 -2.31 18.34 -15.24
N ALA A 131 -3.38 17.65 -15.59
CA ALA A 131 -4.66 18.25 -15.96
C ALA A 131 -5.80 17.34 -15.49
N LYS A 132 -7.04 17.83 -15.50
CA LYS A 132 -8.20 16.95 -15.38
C LYS A 132 -8.20 15.96 -16.55
N ALA A 133 -8.53 14.70 -16.32
CA ALA A 133 -8.58 13.71 -17.38
C ALA A 133 -9.83 13.92 -18.25
N GLY A 134 -9.67 13.79 -19.57
CA GLY A 134 -10.76 13.68 -20.54
C GLY A 134 -10.98 12.23 -20.97
N ALA A 135 -11.82 12.04 -22.00
CA ALA A 135 -12.02 10.75 -22.64
C ALA A 135 -10.92 10.43 -23.65
N SER A 136 -10.60 9.14 -23.85
CA SER A 136 -9.70 8.67 -24.92
C SER A 136 -8.34 9.37 -24.95
N GLY A 137 -7.80 9.64 -23.77
CA GLY A 137 -6.50 10.30 -23.62
C GLY A 137 -6.50 11.80 -23.93
N ALA A 138 -7.65 12.47 -24.02
CA ALA A 138 -7.71 13.94 -24.05
C ALA A 138 -7.54 14.54 -22.64
N LEU A 139 -7.24 15.84 -22.56
CA LEU A 139 -7.24 16.60 -21.31
C LEU A 139 -8.60 17.30 -21.13
N GLY A 140 -9.15 17.21 -19.92
CA GLY A 140 -10.37 17.90 -19.50
C GLY A 140 -10.14 19.30 -18.92
N SER A 141 -8.88 19.75 -18.85
CA SER A 141 -8.51 21.12 -18.47
C SER A 141 -7.20 21.52 -19.14
N ALA A 142 -6.83 22.80 -19.03
CA ALA A 142 -5.48 23.22 -19.40
C ALA A 142 -4.43 22.48 -18.55
N PRO A 143 -3.32 22.00 -19.16
CA PRO A 143 -2.24 21.35 -18.42
C PRO A 143 -1.45 22.36 -17.59
N VAL A 144 -1.23 22.02 -16.32
CA VAL A 144 -0.37 22.77 -15.39
C VAL A 144 0.98 22.07 -15.32
N ALA A 145 2.07 22.84 -15.47
CA ALA A 145 3.43 22.31 -15.42
C ALA A 145 3.80 21.81 -14.02
N LEU A 146 4.48 20.67 -13.96
CA LEU A 146 5.16 20.19 -12.77
C LEU A 146 6.62 20.63 -12.82
N THR A 147 7.18 20.98 -11.67
CA THR A 147 8.61 21.31 -11.53
C THR A 147 9.28 20.43 -10.49
N PHE A 148 10.61 20.37 -10.51
CA PHE A 148 11.43 19.57 -9.62
C PHE A 148 12.60 20.44 -9.14
N GLY A 149 12.49 20.99 -7.92
CA GLY A 149 13.43 22.00 -7.45
C GLY A 149 13.44 23.24 -8.35
N GLY A 150 12.26 23.64 -8.86
CA GLY A 150 12.08 24.75 -9.80
C GLY A 150 12.44 24.45 -11.26
N GLN A 151 12.97 23.27 -11.57
CA GLN A 151 13.32 22.87 -12.95
C GLN A 151 12.17 22.13 -13.63
N ALA A 152 12.06 22.21 -14.96
CA ALA A 152 10.97 21.56 -15.71
C ALA A 152 11.06 20.02 -15.75
N GLY A 153 12.19 19.44 -15.38
CA GLY A 153 12.49 18.02 -15.47
C GLY A 153 13.72 17.63 -14.67
N PHE A 154 14.11 16.36 -14.75
CA PHE A 154 15.24 15.80 -14.01
C PHE A 154 15.89 14.62 -14.75
N THR A 155 17.08 14.23 -14.30
CA THR A 155 17.71 12.96 -14.68
C THR A 155 18.07 12.18 -13.42
N THR A 156 17.92 10.87 -13.45
CA THR A 156 18.17 10.01 -12.29
C THR A 156 18.70 8.62 -12.70
N GLY A 157 19.21 7.89 -11.72
CA GLY A 157 19.68 6.52 -11.84
C GLY A 157 18.56 5.49 -11.81
N THR A 158 18.90 4.25 -11.50
CA THR A 158 17.96 3.13 -11.47
C THR A 158 17.04 3.21 -10.24
N ARG A 159 15.80 2.74 -10.38
CA ARG A 159 14.82 2.55 -9.28
C ARG A 159 14.71 3.71 -8.29
N THR A 160 14.92 4.94 -8.74
CA THR A 160 14.94 6.13 -7.92
C THR A 160 13.58 6.81 -7.92
N LEU A 161 13.16 7.30 -6.76
CA LEU A 161 11.96 8.12 -6.59
C LEU A 161 12.33 9.61 -6.69
N VAL A 162 11.57 10.37 -7.47
CA VAL A 162 11.71 11.82 -7.59
C VAL A 162 10.33 12.48 -7.50
N THR A 163 10.14 13.32 -6.48
CA THR A 163 8.88 14.02 -6.21
C THR A 163 8.92 15.44 -6.77
N SER A 164 7.85 15.87 -7.42
CA SER A 164 7.70 17.25 -7.89
C SER A 164 7.56 18.25 -6.74
N ASP A 165 7.83 19.51 -7.03
CA ASP A 165 7.40 20.61 -6.17
C ASP A 165 5.86 20.60 -6.05
N PRO A 166 5.30 21.04 -4.91
CA PRO A 166 3.86 21.27 -4.77
C PRO A 166 3.33 22.29 -5.77
N ILE A 167 2.24 21.98 -6.45
CA ILE A 167 1.56 22.91 -7.37
C ILE A 167 0.12 23.16 -6.95
N ALA A 168 -0.40 24.36 -7.23
CA ALA A 168 -1.82 24.66 -7.08
C ALA A 168 -2.62 23.95 -8.18
N PHE A 169 -3.39 22.94 -7.77
CA PHE A 169 -4.25 22.16 -8.66
C PHE A 169 -5.38 21.55 -7.83
N PRO A 170 -6.50 22.27 -7.66
CA PRO A 170 -7.61 21.78 -6.85
C PRO A 170 -8.24 20.53 -7.44
N VAL A 171 -8.42 19.51 -6.61
CA VAL A 171 -9.02 18.21 -6.97
C VAL A 171 -10.09 17.82 -5.95
N GLY A 172 -11.16 17.21 -6.45
CA GLY A 172 -12.19 16.55 -5.65
C GLY A 172 -11.84 15.10 -5.33
N PHE A 173 -12.58 14.51 -4.39
CA PHE A 173 -12.48 13.08 -4.09
C PHE A 173 -12.95 12.27 -5.30
N ARG A 174 -12.09 11.36 -5.77
CA ARG A 174 -12.23 10.55 -6.99
C ARG A 174 -12.26 11.32 -8.30
N ASP A 175 -11.77 12.55 -8.31
CA ASP A 175 -11.42 13.19 -9.58
C ASP A 175 -10.35 12.34 -10.29
N GLU A 176 -10.47 12.24 -11.61
CA GLU A 176 -9.47 11.60 -12.46
C GLU A 176 -8.56 12.68 -13.06
N VAL A 177 -7.25 12.50 -12.93
CA VAL A 177 -6.25 13.41 -13.50
C VAL A 177 -5.41 12.70 -14.54
N ALA A 178 -4.97 13.44 -15.56
CA ALA A 178 -4.05 12.98 -16.57
C ALA A 178 -2.67 13.57 -16.28
N ILE A 179 -1.70 12.71 -15.98
CA ILE A 179 -0.31 13.08 -15.76
C ILE A 179 0.42 12.80 -17.08
N SER A 180 0.78 13.87 -17.79
CA SER A 180 1.47 13.77 -19.08
C SER A 180 2.93 14.15 -18.93
N PHE A 181 3.85 13.27 -19.35
CA PHE A 181 5.29 13.49 -19.17
C PHE A 181 6.11 12.96 -20.34
N GLU A 182 7.21 13.67 -20.63
CA GLU A 182 8.13 13.42 -21.73
C GLU A 182 9.43 12.84 -21.21
N VAL A 183 9.80 11.68 -21.73
CA VAL A 183 10.84 10.85 -21.13
C VAL A 183 11.69 10.16 -22.18
N LYS A 184 12.98 10.02 -21.87
CA LYS A 184 13.91 9.07 -22.47
C LYS A 184 14.54 8.20 -21.36
N GLY A 185 14.78 6.92 -21.63
CA GLY A 185 15.38 5.99 -20.65
C GLY A 185 14.36 5.05 -20.00
N ALA A 186 14.69 4.54 -18.81
CA ALA A 186 13.94 3.47 -18.15
C ALA A 186 12.93 3.99 -17.12
N LEU A 187 11.69 3.52 -17.20
CA LEU A 187 10.60 3.82 -16.28
C LEU A 187 10.18 2.56 -15.52
N GLY A 188 9.83 2.73 -14.24
CA GLY A 188 9.09 1.69 -13.52
C GLY A 188 7.69 1.53 -14.12
N LYS A 189 7.16 0.30 -14.13
CA LYS A 189 5.86 -0.04 -14.71
C LYS A 189 5.10 -1.04 -13.82
N SER A 190 3.76 -0.98 -13.82
CA SER A 190 2.91 -2.06 -13.30
C SER A 190 3.03 -3.33 -14.16
N ARG A 191 2.62 -4.48 -13.60
CA ARG A 191 2.65 -5.74 -14.36
C ARG A 191 1.42 -5.90 -15.24
N ILE A 192 0.28 -5.40 -14.78
CA ILE A 192 -1.00 -5.52 -15.48
C ILE A 192 -1.43 -4.21 -16.14
N GLN A 193 -2.29 -4.32 -17.15
CA GLN A 193 -2.99 -3.21 -17.77
C GLN A 193 -4.27 -2.95 -16.99
N ALA A 194 -4.29 -1.90 -16.15
CA ALA A 194 -5.41 -1.54 -15.28
C ALA A 194 -5.76 -0.04 -15.31
N PHE A 195 -5.16 0.72 -16.22
CA PHE A 195 -5.29 2.18 -16.30
C PHE A 195 -5.90 2.59 -17.65
N PRO A 196 -7.20 2.32 -17.87
CA PRO A 196 -7.87 2.65 -19.13
C PRO A 196 -7.78 4.15 -19.44
N ASP A 197 -7.87 4.49 -20.72
CA ASP A 197 -7.65 5.85 -21.26
C ASP A 197 -6.24 6.42 -21.00
N SER A 198 -5.27 5.58 -20.67
CA SER A 198 -3.85 5.95 -20.65
C SER A 198 -3.20 5.66 -22.01
N TRP A 199 -2.29 6.54 -22.44
CA TRP A 199 -1.75 6.54 -23.79
C TRP A 199 -0.25 6.83 -23.81
N MET A 200 0.41 6.38 -24.88
CA MET A 200 1.77 6.78 -25.18
C MET A 200 1.94 7.20 -26.64
N ARG A 201 2.84 8.14 -26.87
CA ARG A 201 3.20 8.64 -28.21
C ARG A 201 4.67 9.02 -28.25
N THR A 202 5.41 8.50 -29.22
CA THR A 202 6.79 8.93 -29.48
C THR A 202 6.80 10.41 -29.87
N GLY A 203 7.70 11.18 -29.26
CA GLY A 203 7.83 12.64 -29.39
C GLY A 203 7.41 13.39 -28.12
N ALA A 204 7.46 14.72 -28.20
CA ALA A 204 7.18 15.65 -27.10
C ALA A 204 5.79 16.29 -27.26
N PHE A 205 4.81 15.78 -26.49
CA PHE A 205 3.39 16.12 -26.62
C PHE A 205 2.70 16.36 -25.27
N ALA A 206 3.43 16.53 -24.16
CA ALA A 206 2.84 16.58 -22.82
C ALA A 206 1.78 17.69 -22.67
N THR A 207 1.89 18.79 -23.41
CA THR A 207 0.96 19.94 -23.38
C THR A 207 -0.21 19.83 -24.36
N THR A 208 -0.29 18.77 -25.16
CA THR A 208 -1.36 18.59 -26.17
C THR A 208 -2.71 18.41 -25.46
N GLN A 209 -3.64 19.35 -25.59
CA GLN A 209 -4.92 19.29 -24.90
C GLN A 209 -5.90 18.25 -25.48
N GLY A 210 -5.91 18.09 -26.80
CA GLY A 210 -6.73 17.06 -27.46
C GLY A 210 -6.27 15.65 -27.13
N VAL A 211 -6.88 14.67 -27.80
CA VAL A 211 -6.42 13.28 -27.76
C VAL A 211 -4.92 13.22 -28.03
N LEU A 212 -4.17 12.48 -27.21
CA LEU A 212 -2.71 12.41 -27.36
C LEU A 212 -2.32 11.83 -28.73
N GLY A 213 -3.12 10.88 -29.23
CA GLY A 213 -2.78 10.01 -30.35
C GLY A 213 -1.72 8.98 -29.97
N GLY A 214 -1.25 8.21 -30.94
CA GLY A 214 -0.30 7.11 -30.69
C GLY A 214 -1.03 5.81 -30.36
N GLN A 215 -0.60 5.13 -29.29
CA GLN A 215 -1.13 3.82 -28.89
C GLN A 215 -1.66 3.84 -27.45
N ALA A 216 -2.68 3.03 -27.19
CA ALA A 216 -3.14 2.77 -25.83
C ALA A 216 -2.00 2.18 -24.99
N TRP A 217 -1.88 2.65 -23.75
CA TRP A 217 -0.85 2.25 -22.82
C TRP A 217 -1.42 2.20 -21.41
N GLU A 218 -2.14 1.12 -21.12
CA GLU A 218 -2.97 1.01 -19.91
C GLU A 218 -2.21 0.47 -18.68
N TYR A 219 -0.88 0.55 -18.70
CA TYR A 219 -0.04 0.28 -17.55
C TYR A 219 0.17 1.56 -16.74
N ALA A 220 0.21 1.48 -15.41
CA ALA A 220 0.84 2.54 -14.64
C ALA A 220 2.33 2.54 -15.01
N THR A 221 2.86 3.72 -15.34
CA THR A 221 4.25 3.86 -15.80
C THR A 221 4.80 5.17 -15.31
N GLY A 222 5.97 5.14 -14.70
CA GLY A 222 6.64 6.32 -14.16
C GLY A 222 5.97 6.89 -12.91
N VAL A 223 4.66 7.12 -12.91
CA VAL A 223 3.90 7.73 -11.79
C VAL A 223 3.69 6.70 -10.68
N ALA A 224 4.42 6.84 -9.57
CA ALA A 224 4.33 5.94 -8.43
C ALA A 224 3.31 6.40 -7.38
N THR A 225 3.27 7.70 -7.09
CA THR A 225 2.38 8.27 -6.06
C THR A 225 1.92 9.67 -6.48
N VAL A 226 0.67 10.01 -6.18
CA VAL A 226 0.19 11.40 -6.18
C VAL A 226 -0.28 11.73 -4.78
N ASP A 227 0.37 12.70 -4.14
CA ASP A 227 -0.06 13.21 -2.84
C ASP A 227 -0.89 14.47 -3.04
N VAL A 228 -1.95 14.60 -2.23
CA VAL A 228 -2.85 15.76 -2.24
C VAL A 228 -2.80 16.41 -0.86
N GLU A 229 -2.56 17.71 -0.83
CA GLU A 229 -2.57 18.49 0.40
C GLU A 229 -3.98 18.83 0.83
N GLY A 230 -4.30 18.51 2.08
CA GLY A 230 -5.57 18.86 2.71
C GLY A 230 -5.50 18.68 4.22
N ALA A 231 -6.65 18.77 4.88
CA ALA A 231 -6.74 18.44 6.30
C ALA A 231 -6.28 17.00 6.54
N PRO A 232 -5.42 16.74 7.55
CA PRO A 232 -4.99 15.38 7.85
C PRO A 232 -6.20 14.51 8.21
N GLY A 233 -6.21 13.28 7.73
CA GLY A 233 -7.27 12.32 7.95
C GLY A 233 -6.77 10.88 7.80
N ARG A 234 -7.68 9.92 7.95
CA ARG A 234 -7.33 8.51 7.74
C ARG A 234 -7.01 8.25 6.27
N ALA A 235 -5.98 7.44 6.06
CA ALA A 235 -5.55 6.98 4.74
C ALA A 235 -5.02 5.55 4.86
N PHE A 236 -5.45 4.69 3.96
CA PHE A 236 -5.11 3.28 3.96
C PHE A 236 -4.13 2.97 2.84
N VAL A 237 -3.23 2.02 3.09
CA VAL A 237 -2.47 1.35 2.03
C VAL A 237 -2.87 -0.13 1.98
N ALA A 238 -3.25 -0.60 0.80
CA ALA A 238 -3.52 -2.01 0.53
C ALA A 238 -2.26 -2.67 -0.02
N ILE A 239 -1.67 -3.59 0.72
CA ILE A 239 -0.43 -4.30 0.40
C ILE A 239 -0.80 -5.72 -0.04
N GLY A 240 -0.34 -6.13 -1.21
CA GLY A 240 -0.64 -7.49 -1.67
C GLY A 240 -0.02 -7.86 -3.01
N ASP A 241 -0.64 -8.81 -3.68
CA ASP A 241 -0.19 -9.39 -4.93
C ASP A 241 -1.07 -8.98 -6.12
N SER A 242 -1.26 -9.86 -7.11
CA SER A 242 -2.12 -9.63 -8.29
C SER A 242 -3.58 -9.40 -7.91
N ILE A 243 -4.03 -10.02 -6.82
CA ILE A 243 -5.37 -9.84 -6.28
C ILE A 243 -5.53 -8.41 -5.76
N THR A 244 -4.50 -7.82 -5.16
CA THR A 244 -4.56 -6.43 -4.70
C THR A 244 -4.28 -5.45 -5.82
N GLU A 245 -3.37 -5.74 -6.76
CA GLU A 245 -3.12 -4.92 -7.96
C GLU A 245 -4.39 -4.76 -8.80
N GLY A 246 -5.31 -5.74 -8.73
CA GLY A 246 -6.63 -5.68 -9.34
C GLY A 246 -6.74 -6.45 -10.65
N TYR A 247 -6.03 -7.57 -10.76
CA TYR A 247 -6.13 -8.44 -11.92
C TYR A 247 -7.49 -9.14 -11.95
N THR A 248 -8.21 -8.96 -13.06
CA THR A 248 -9.53 -9.56 -13.37
C THR A 248 -9.56 -10.24 -14.73
N GLY A 249 -8.39 -10.55 -15.32
CA GLY A 249 -8.26 -11.20 -16.62
C GLY A 249 -7.86 -10.24 -17.75
N THR A 250 -8.67 -10.20 -18.82
CA THR A 250 -8.30 -9.51 -20.07
C THR A 250 -8.49 -8.00 -20.02
N TRP A 251 -9.49 -7.51 -19.30
CA TRP A 251 -9.85 -6.09 -19.24
C TRP A 251 -9.86 -5.63 -17.79
N ASN A 252 -8.70 -5.22 -17.28
CA ASN A 252 -8.60 -4.74 -15.90
C ASN A 252 -8.87 -3.23 -15.85
N ASP A 253 -9.44 -2.80 -14.74
CA ASP A 253 -9.65 -1.40 -14.43
C ASP A 253 -9.41 -1.23 -12.94
N THR A 254 -8.44 -0.39 -12.58
CA THR A 254 -8.04 -0.14 -11.19
C THR A 254 -9.21 0.31 -10.32
N ARG A 255 -10.24 0.94 -10.92
CA ARG A 255 -11.47 1.37 -10.23
C ARG A 255 -12.36 0.20 -9.80
N ASN A 256 -12.17 -0.97 -10.42
CA ASN A 256 -12.86 -2.21 -10.08
C ASN A 256 -12.09 -3.05 -9.05
N ALA A 257 -10.81 -2.75 -8.79
CA ALA A 257 -10.03 -3.43 -7.76
C ALA A 257 -10.63 -3.18 -6.37
N TRP A 258 -10.50 -4.16 -5.48
CA TRP A 258 -11.09 -4.08 -4.14
C TRP A 258 -10.64 -2.83 -3.35
N PRO A 259 -9.38 -2.34 -3.42
CA PRO A 259 -8.99 -1.13 -2.70
C PRO A 259 -9.76 0.12 -3.16
N SER A 260 -9.88 0.33 -4.48
CA SER A 260 -10.60 1.50 -5.04
C SER A 260 -12.11 1.45 -4.75
N ARG A 261 -12.67 0.24 -4.63
CA ARG A 261 -14.07 0.06 -4.22
C ARG A 261 -14.26 0.39 -2.74
N VAL A 262 -13.37 -0.08 -1.86
CA VAL A 262 -13.38 0.27 -0.43
C VAL A 262 -13.26 1.79 -0.25
N GLU A 263 -12.32 2.42 -0.97
CA GLU A 263 -12.19 3.88 -1.00
C GLU A 263 -13.52 4.57 -1.35
N LYS A 264 -14.20 4.10 -2.41
CA LYS A 264 -15.53 4.62 -2.79
C LYS A 264 -16.55 4.53 -1.66
N GLN A 265 -16.63 3.36 -1.02
CA GLN A 265 -17.67 3.04 -0.03
C GLN A 265 -17.45 3.73 1.32
N LEU A 266 -16.19 4.03 1.63
CA LEU A 266 -15.80 4.64 2.90
C LEU A 266 -15.58 6.16 2.78
N GLY A 267 -15.35 6.68 1.57
CA GLY A 267 -15.05 8.11 1.38
C GLY A 267 -13.68 8.53 1.92
N VAL A 268 -12.75 7.58 2.05
CA VAL A 268 -11.40 7.77 2.57
C VAL A 268 -10.37 7.17 1.60
N PRO A 269 -9.16 7.74 1.45
CA PRO A 269 -8.15 7.21 0.55
C PRO A 269 -7.77 5.76 0.88
N VAL A 270 -7.75 4.89 -0.13
CA VAL A 270 -7.21 3.52 -0.02
C VAL A 270 -6.28 3.28 -1.20
N VAL A 271 -5.00 3.57 -1.00
CA VAL A 271 -4.00 3.53 -2.06
C VAL A 271 -3.43 2.12 -2.25
N ASN A 272 -3.06 1.76 -3.48
CA ASN A 272 -2.80 0.38 -3.88
C ASN A 272 -1.28 0.09 -3.99
N SER A 273 -0.77 -0.78 -3.12
CA SER A 273 0.61 -1.30 -3.14
C SER A 273 0.61 -2.82 -3.47
N GLY A 274 -0.31 -3.23 -4.33
CA GLY A 274 -0.38 -4.57 -4.90
C GLY A 274 0.60 -4.74 -6.06
N ALA A 275 1.28 -5.88 -6.11
CA ALA A 275 2.19 -6.22 -7.21
C ALA A 275 2.02 -7.69 -7.66
N SER A 276 1.64 -7.92 -8.92
CA SER A 276 1.38 -9.26 -9.43
C SER A 276 2.56 -10.21 -9.31
N GLY A 277 2.30 -11.37 -8.73
CA GLY A 277 3.31 -12.41 -8.43
C GLY A 277 4.08 -12.17 -7.12
N GLN A 278 3.80 -11.10 -6.39
CA GLN A 278 4.49 -10.81 -5.13
C GLN A 278 4.23 -11.91 -4.10
N GLY A 279 5.31 -12.43 -3.52
CA GLY A 279 5.29 -13.19 -2.27
C GLY A 279 5.85 -12.36 -1.11
N PHE A 280 5.96 -12.95 0.07
CA PHE A 280 6.45 -12.22 1.23
C PHE A 280 7.93 -11.80 1.12
N TRP A 281 8.75 -12.55 0.39
CA TRP A 281 10.16 -12.19 0.20
C TRP A 281 10.29 -10.82 -0.48
N ASP A 282 9.63 -10.67 -1.63
CA ASP A 282 9.64 -9.42 -2.40
C ASP A 282 8.98 -8.29 -1.63
N ALA A 283 7.85 -8.55 -0.97
CA ALA A 283 7.16 -7.54 -0.17
C ALA A 283 8.05 -7.00 0.96
N ASN A 284 8.73 -7.87 1.72
CA ASN A 284 9.64 -7.45 2.79
C ASN A 284 10.84 -6.67 2.25
N LEU A 285 11.45 -7.13 1.15
CA LEU A 285 12.58 -6.45 0.53
C LEU A 285 12.22 -5.04 0.04
N GLN A 286 10.96 -4.85 -0.34
CA GLN A 286 10.55 -3.68 -1.08
C GLN A 286 9.69 -2.69 -0.29
N LEU A 287 9.28 -3.08 0.91
CA LEU A 287 8.47 -2.26 1.80
C LEU A 287 9.05 -0.86 2.03
N PRO A 288 10.37 -0.68 2.26
CA PRO A 288 10.92 0.64 2.55
C PRO A 288 10.65 1.68 1.47
N GLN A 289 10.72 1.27 0.20
CA GLN A 289 10.61 2.15 -0.96
C GLN A 289 9.19 2.30 -1.49
N GLU A 290 8.29 1.35 -1.23
CA GLU A 290 6.91 1.41 -1.75
C GLU A 290 5.88 1.83 -0.70
N VAL A 291 6.03 1.36 0.55
CA VAL A 291 5.04 1.63 1.60
C VAL A 291 5.61 2.56 2.66
N LEU A 292 6.80 2.29 3.19
CA LEU A 292 7.36 3.10 4.28
C LEU A 292 7.80 4.50 3.82
N SER A 293 7.89 4.73 2.51
CA SER A 293 8.15 6.04 1.92
C SER A 293 6.89 6.91 1.83
N LEU A 294 5.70 6.34 2.02
CA LEU A 294 4.44 7.08 2.01
C LEU A 294 4.28 7.93 3.27
N GLN A 295 3.67 9.10 3.12
CA GLN A 295 3.45 10.04 4.21
C GLN A 295 1.98 10.07 4.62
N GLY A 296 1.72 10.00 5.93
CA GLY A 296 0.37 10.14 6.48
C GLY A 296 -0.57 8.96 6.20
N VAL A 297 -0.06 7.79 5.82
CA VAL A 297 -0.84 6.53 5.91
C VAL A 297 -1.08 6.23 7.40
N THR A 298 -2.32 5.89 7.75
CA THR A 298 -2.72 5.57 9.13
C THR A 298 -2.98 4.08 9.34
N ASP A 299 -3.27 3.36 8.26
CA ASP A 299 -3.73 1.98 8.28
C ASP A 299 -3.11 1.18 7.14
N CYS A 300 -2.63 -0.02 7.45
CA CYS A 300 -2.07 -0.94 6.47
C CYS A 300 -2.91 -2.21 6.42
N VAL A 301 -3.40 -2.55 5.23
CA VAL A 301 -4.17 -3.77 4.97
C VAL A 301 -3.32 -4.74 4.17
N VAL A 302 -3.01 -5.90 4.74
CA VAL A 302 -2.19 -6.93 4.10
C VAL A 302 -3.07 -8.09 3.61
N LEU A 303 -3.06 -8.34 2.31
CA LEU A 303 -3.57 -9.56 1.67
C LEU A 303 -2.43 -10.13 0.82
N LEU A 304 -1.67 -11.07 1.38
CA LEU A 304 -0.46 -11.60 0.74
C LEU A 304 -0.15 -13.01 1.22
N GLY A 305 0.46 -13.82 0.35
CA GLY A 305 0.98 -15.16 0.66
C GLY A 305 0.51 -16.24 -0.32
N VAL A 306 -0.45 -15.94 -1.20
CA VAL A 306 -1.02 -16.92 -2.14
C VAL A 306 0.01 -17.45 -3.17
N ASN A 307 1.02 -16.63 -3.48
CA ASN A 307 2.12 -16.96 -4.39
C ASN A 307 3.25 -17.74 -3.70
N ASP A 308 3.33 -17.71 -2.36
CA ASP A 308 4.33 -18.48 -1.61
C ASP A 308 3.90 -19.95 -1.43
N LEU A 309 2.59 -20.25 -1.49
CA LEU A 309 2.05 -21.59 -1.25
C LEU A 309 2.62 -22.64 -2.21
N ALA A 310 3.07 -23.76 -1.64
CA ALA A 310 3.74 -24.88 -2.32
C ALA A 310 5.00 -24.50 -3.13
N ALA A 311 5.57 -23.31 -2.91
CA ALA A 311 6.88 -22.98 -3.43
C ALA A 311 7.97 -23.85 -2.79
N GLU A 312 9.06 -24.08 -3.53
CA GLU A 312 10.16 -24.94 -3.07
C GLU A 312 10.69 -24.50 -1.70
N GLY A 313 10.74 -25.44 -0.75
CA GLY A 313 11.19 -25.19 0.61
C GLY A 313 10.28 -24.29 1.45
N MET A 314 9.09 -23.90 0.96
CA MET A 314 8.12 -23.14 1.74
C MET A 314 7.34 -24.04 2.68
N THR A 315 7.18 -23.58 3.92
CA THR A 315 6.36 -24.21 4.96
C THR A 315 5.47 -23.17 5.62
N VAL A 316 4.39 -23.57 6.28
CA VAL A 316 3.51 -22.62 6.98
C VAL A 316 4.25 -21.84 8.06
N PRO A 317 5.13 -22.43 8.90
CA PRO A 317 5.99 -21.66 9.80
C PRO A 317 6.83 -20.58 9.11
N LYS A 318 7.34 -20.84 7.89
CA LYS A 318 8.06 -19.83 7.11
C LYS A 318 7.14 -18.72 6.60
N LEU A 319 5.91 -19.05 6.17
CA LEU A 319 4.90 -18.04 5.81
C LEU A 319 4.58 -17.13 7.00
N GLN A 320 4.34 -17.74 8.17
CA GLN A 320 4.06 -17.03 9.42
C GLN A 320 5.22 -16.12 9.83
N GLN A 321 6.46 -16.62 9.74
CA GLN A 321 7.67 -15.84 10.01
C GLN A 321 7.78 -14.62 9.08
N ARG A 322 7.60 -14.82 7.76
CA ARG A 322 7.76 -13.73 6.79
C ARG A 322 6.63 -12.70 6.87
N MET A 323 5.39 -13.12 7.17
CA MET A 323 4.29 -12.20 7.50
C MET A 323 4.59 -11.43 8.79
N THR A 324 5.10 -12.09 9.83
CA THR A 324 5.48 -11.45 11.10
C THR A 324 6.51 -10.35 10.87
N GLN A 325 7.55 -10.64 10.08
CA GLN A 325 8.56 -9.64 9.69
C GLN A 325 7.95 -8.45 8.95
N LEU A 326 6.99 -8.70 8.05
CA LEU A 326 6.29 -7.64 7.32
C LEU A 326 5.49 -6.75 8.30
N LEU A 327 4.74 -7.38 9.22
CA LEU A 327 3.94 -6.68 10.22
C LEU A 327 4.80 -5.89 11.22
N ASP A 328 5.97 -6.41 11.61
CA ASP A 328 6.92 -5.72 12.49
C ASP A 328 7.41 -4.41 11.87
N GLN A 329 7.68 -4.41 10.55
CA GLN A 329 8.10 -3.20 9.83
C GLN A 329 6.98 -2.17 9.66
N LEU A 330 5.72 -2.62 9.56
CA LEU A 330 4.55 -1.75 9.38
C LEU A 330 4.04 -1.15 10.70
N GLN A 331 4.18 -1.86 11.81
CA GLN A 331 3.62 -1.49 13.11
C GLN A 331 3.98 -0.07 13.60
N PRO A 332 5.20 0.47 13.37
CA PRO A 332 5.53 1.84 13.75
C PRO A 332 4.79 2.92 12.93
N MET A 333 4.32 2.58 11.73
CA MET A 333 3.71 3.51 10.79
C MET A 333 2.17 3.52 10.87
N CYS A 334 1.54 2.36 11.03
CA CYS A 334 0.10 2.22 10.78
C CYS A 334 -0.56 1.16 11.66
N LYS A 335 -1.88 1.29 11.85
CA LYS A 335 -2.72 0.23 12.40
C LYS A 335 -2.77 -0.94 11.42
N LEU A 336 -2.57 -2.14 11.94
CA LEU A 336 -2.45 -3.36 11.15
C LEU A 336 -3.79 -4.05 10.93
N TRP A 337 -4.05 -4.36 9.66
CA TRP A 337 -5.17 -5.18 9.20
C TRP A 337 -4.62 -6.30 8.33
N VAL A 338 -5.14 -7.51 8.50
CA VAL A 338 -4.72 -8.67 7.72
C VAL A 338 -5.94 -9.40 7.19
N SER A 339 -5.88 -9.80 5.92
CA SER A 339 -6.88 -10.63 5.30
C SER A 339 -6.47 -12.09 5.29
N THR A 340 -7.44 -12.99 5.46
CA THR A 340 -7.29 -14.39 5.05
C THR A 340 -7.03 -14.49 3.54
N LEU A 341 -6.29 -15.50 3.11
CA LEU A 341 -6.13 -15.85 1.70
C LEU A 341 -7.47 -16.35 1.14
N LEU A 342 -7.72 -16.02 -0.12
CA LEU A 342 -8.92 -16.47 -0.85
C LEU A 342 -8.86 -17.97 -1.17
N PRO A 343 -9.95 -18.59 -1.66
CA PRO A 343 -9.87 -19.89 -2.33
C PRO A 343 -8.84 -19.88 -3.46
N LYS A 344 -8.27 -21.05 -3.75
CA LYS A 344 -7.31 -21.25 -4.84
C LYS A 344 -7.53 -22.64 -5.42
N GLU A 345 -8.14 -22.69 -6.59
CA GLU A 345 -8.65 -23.91 -7.22
C GLU A 345 -7.61 -24.61 -8.09
N LYS A 346 -6.48 -23.95 -8.34
CA LYS A 346 -5.37 -24.51 -9.12
C LYS A 346 -4.01 -23.92 -8.72
N MET A 347 -2.96 -24.55 -9.21
CA MET A 347 -1.61 -23.97 -9.18
C MET A 347 -1.47 -22.85 -10.22
N GLY A 348 -0.51 -21.95 -9.96
CA GLY A 348 -0.12 -20.94 -10.93
C GLY A 348 0.53 -21.55 -12.18
N ALA A 349 0.95 -20.71 -13.12
CA ALA A 349 1.55 -21.14 -14.38
C ALA A 349 2.78 -22.07 -14.20
N ASP A 350 3.52 -21.92 -13.10
CA ASP A 350 4.71 -22.71 -12.79
C ASP A 350 4.38 -24.11 -12.24
N GLY A 351 3.11 -24.42 -12.01
CA GLY A 351 2.66 -25.69 -11.45
C GLY A 351 2.95 -25.83 -9.95
N GLY A 352 3.08 -27.07 -9.48
CA GLY A 352 3.39 -27.41 -8.09
C GLY A 352 2.42 -28.42 -7.48
N ASP A 353 2.65 -28.73 -6.20
CA ASP A 353 1.82 -29.67 -5.45
C ASP A 353 0.53 -28.99 -4.96
N PHE A 354 -0.59 -29.34 -5.60
CA PHE A 354 -1.90 -28.76 -5.32
C PHE A 354 -2.46 -29.16 -3.95
N ASP A 355 -2.21 -30.39 -3.49
CA ASP A 355 -2.69 -30.85 -2.18
C ASP A 355 -1.89 -30.20 -1.06
N LEU A 356 -0.57 -30.06 -1.24
CA LEU A 356 0.27 -29.28 -0.33
C LEU A 356 -0.17 -27.82 -0.29
N MET A 357 -0.47 -27.20 -1.44
CA MET A 357 -0.96 -25.83 -1.52
C MET A 357 -2.24 -25.65 -0.68
N LYS A 358 -3.25 -26.53 -0.84
CA LYS A 358 -4.48 -26.48 -0.04
C LYS A 358 -4.20 -26.62 1.44
N ALA A 359 -3.40 -27.62 1.83
CA ALA A 359 -3.04 -27.85 3.22
C ALA A 359 -2.36 -26.63 3.86
N GLN A 360 -1.38 -26.04 3.16
CA GLN A 360 -0.70 -24.83 3.63
C GLN A 360 -1.66 -23.64 3.72
N ARG A 361 -2.56 -23.46 2.74
CA ARG A 361 -3.55 -22.39 2.73
C ARG A 361 -4.48 -22.48 3.93
N HIS A 362 -5.00 -23.67 4.24
CA HIS A 362 -5.90 -23.90 5.37
C HIS A 362 -5.20 -23.62 6.70
N GLU A 363 -4.01 -24.17 6.91
CA GLU A 363 -3.24 -23.98 8.14
C GLU A 363 -2.84 -22.51 8.32
N PHE A 364 -2.42 -21.83 7.24
CA PHE A 364 -2.08 -20.42 7.29
C PHE A 364 -3.31 -19.54 7.57
N ASN A 365 -4.46 -19.79 6.94
CA ASN A 365 -5.70 -19.06 7.22
C ASN A 365 -6.20 -19.29 8.66
N ALA A 366 -6.03 -20.49 9.22
CA ALA A 366 -6.34 -20.76 10.62
C ALA A 366 -5.44 -19.92 11.55
N TRP A 367 -4.15 -19.85 11.27
CA TRP A 367 -3.22 -19.00 12.02
C TRP A 367 -3.56 -17.51 11.89
N LEU A 368 -3.87 -17.02 10.68
CA LEU A 368 -4.27 -15.62 10.45
C LEU A 368 -5.46 -15.23 11.34
N ARG A 369 -6.47 -16.11 11.47
CA ARG A 369 -7.64 -15.88 12.32
C ARG A 369 -7.32 -15.84 13.83
N SER A 370 -6.20 -16.41 14.26
CA SER A 370 -5.74 -16.37 15.66
C SER A 370 -4.88 -15.16 16.00
N LEU A 371 -4.51 -14.32 15.02
CA LEU A 371 -3.67 -13.16 15.27
C LEU A 371 -4.37 -12.15 16.18
N THR A 372 -3.65 -11.69 17.20
CA THR A 372 -4.10 -10.62 18.11
C THR A 372 -3.46 -9.27 17.78
N ARG A 373 -2.32 -9.28 17.08
CA ARG A 373 -1.55 -8.08 16.73
C ARG A 373 -2.12 -7.25 15.57
N ALA A 374 -3.10 -7.79 14.86
CA ALA A 374 -3.75 -7.15 13.71
C ALA A 374 -5.25 -7.47 13.71
N GLN A 375 -6.04 -6.58 13.15
CA GLN A 375 -7.46 -6.82 12.94
C GLN A 375 -7.68 -7.67 11.69
N ILE A 376 -8.55 -8.68 11.78
CA ILE A 376 -8.78 -9.63 10.67
C ILE A 376 -9.97 -9.22 9.81
N ILE A 377 -9.74 -9.24 8.49
CA ILE A 377 -10.74 -9.17 7.41
C ILE A 377 -10.86 -10.58 6.81
N ASP A 378 -11.94 -11.29 7.09
CA ASP A 378 -12.09 -12.69 6.66
C ASP A 378 -12.66 -12.78 5.23
N LEU A 379 -11.82 -12.50 4.24
CA LEU A 379 -12.23 -12.55 2.84
C LEU A 379 -12.51 -13.97 2.33
N GLU A 380 -11.92 -15.00 2.93
CA GLU A 380 -12.22 -16.39 2.59
C GLU A 380 -13.69 -16.68 2.89
N ALA A 381 -14.20 -16.24 4.05
CA ALA A 381 -15.57 -16.50 4.46
C ALA A 381 -16.64 -15.97 3.48
N VAL A 382 -16.35 -14.90 2.75
CA VAL A 382 -17.29 -14.27 1.80
C VAL A 382 -17.04 -14.67 0.35
N THR A 383 -15.92 -15.32 0.04
CA THR A 383 -15.56 -15.73 -1.33
C THR A 383 -15.67 -17.23 -1.56
N ARG A 384 -15.56 -18.05 -0.52
CA ARG A 384 -15.60 -19.51 -0.62
C ARG A 384 -17.02 -20.07 -0.79
N GLN A 385 -17.12 -21.24 -1.42
CA GLN A 385 -18.37 -22.00 -1.39
C GLN A 385 -18.71 -22.48 0.04
N PRO A 386 -20.00 -22.55 0.41
CA PRO A 386 -20.41 -23.07 1.72
C PRO A 386 -19.94 -24.50 1.98
N GLY A 387 -19.98 -25.36 0.96
CA GLY A 387 -19.65 -26.79 1.04
C GLY A 387 -18.20 -27.16 0.69
N ASN A 388 -17.42 -26.23 0.13
CA ASN A 388 -16.02 -26.47 -0.20
C ASN A 388 -15.21 -25.18 -0.06
N VAL A 389 -14.32 -25.14 0.94
CA VAL A 389 -13.49 -23.96 1.25
C VAL A 389 -12.44 -23.68 0.18
N ASP A 390 -12.13 -24.64 -0.68
CA ASP A 390 -11.13 -24.54 -1.74
C ASP A 390 -11.66 -23.95 -3.04
N LEU A 391 -12.99 -23.82 -3.17
CA LEU A 391 -13.65 -23.27 -4.36
C LEU A 391 -14.22 -21.89 -4.08
N PHE A 392 -14.15 -21.01 -5.07
CA PHE A 392 -14.89 -19.76 -5.09
C PHE A 392 -16.39 -20.01 -5.28
N ILE A 393 -17.20 -19.12 -4.73
CA ILE A 393 -18.60 -19.00 -5.16
C ILE A 393 -18.61 -18.71 -6.67
N ASP A 394 -19.47 -19.44 -7.39
CA ASP A 394 -19.60 -19.31 -8.85
C ASP A 394 -19.71 -17.84 -9.29
N GLY A 395 -18.88 -17.47 -10.26
CA GLY A 395 -18.84 -16.10 -10.81
C GLY A 395 -17.98 -15.11 -10.04
N LEU A 396 -17.41 -15.47 -8.88
CA LEU A 396 -16.49 -14.60 -8.14
C LEU A 396 -15.04 -14.69 -8.58
N GLU A 397 -14.70 -15.56 -9.53
CA GLU A 397 -13.34 -15.77 -10.04
C GLU A 397 -13.30 -15.76 -11.58
N VAL A 398 -12.11 -15.69 -12.17
CA VAL A 398 -11.90 -15.73 -13.63
C VAL A 398 -10.96 -16.83 -14.13
N ASP A 399 -10.20 -17.45 -13.24
CA ASP A 399 -9.21 -18.47 -13.58
C ASP A 399 -8.89 -19.49 -12.47
N GLY A 400 -9.62 -19.52 -11.37
CA GLY A 400 -9.42 -20.36 -10.19
C GLY A 400 -8.44 -19.77 -9.17
N ILE A 401 -7.94 -18.55 -9.40
CA ILE A 401 -7.02 -17.86 -8.47
C ILE A 401 -7.48 -16.41 -8.25
N HIS A 402 -7.81 -15.72 -9.34
CA HIS A 402 -8.06 -14.29 -9.32
C HIS A 402 -9.55 -13.96 -9.27
N PRO A 403 -9.95 -12.99 -8.43
CA PRO A 403 -11.33 -12.55 -8.38
C PRO A 403 -11.81 -11.94 -9.70
N SER A 404 -13.08 -12.15 -10.02
CA SER A 404 -13.77 -11.39 -11.05
C SER A 404 -14.05 -9.96 -10.57
N VAL A 405 -14.60 -9.12 -11.46
CA VAL A 405 -15.11 -7.79 -11.07
C VAL A 405 -16.12 -7.88 -9.92
N GLU A 406 -16.96 -8.93 -9.93
CA GLU A 406 -17.92 -9.21 -8.86
C GLU A 406 -17.23 -9.76 -7.60
N GLY A 407 -16.22 -10.62 -7.76
CA GLY A 407 -15.37 -11.06 -6.65
C GLY A 407 -14.71 -9.89 -5.90
N HIS A 408 -14.13 -8.93 -6.63
CA HIS A 408 -13.61 -7.71 -6.01
C HIS A 408 -14.67 -6.85 -5.33
N ARG A 409 -15.91 -6.85 -5.84
CA ARG A 409 -17.04 -6.16 -5.21
C ARG A 409 -17.35 -6.80 -3.85
N VAL A 410 -17.48 -8.13 -3.81
CA VAL A 410 -17.73 -8.89 -2.57
C VAL A 410 -16.60 -8.69 -1.56
N MET A 411 -15.34 -8.74 -2.01
CA MET A 411 -14.19 -8.46 -1.14
C MET A 411 -14.23 -7.04 -0.56
N ALA A 412 -14.57 -6.05 -1.40
CA ALA A 412 -14.63 -4.67 -0.97
C ALA A 412 -15.74 -4.42 0.05
N ASP A 413 -16.91 -5.03 -0.13
CA ASP A 413 -18.03 -4.93 0.82
C ASP A 413 -17.62 -5.46 2.20
N GLU A 414 -16.96 -6.62 2.25
CA GLU A 414 -16.49 -7.22 3.51
C GLU A 414 -15.38 -6.39 4.17
N ALA A 415 -14.40 -5.94 3.38
CA ALA A 415 -13.34 -5.06 3.87
C ALA A 415 -13.93 -3.75 4.42
N ALA A 416 -14.80 -3.07 3.69
CA ALA A 416 -15.45 -1.83 4.13
C ALA A 416 -16.30 -2.03 5.40
N ARG A 417 -17.08 -3.12 5.46
CA ARG A 417 -17.86 -3.49 6.65
C ARG A 417 -16.97 -3.67 7.88
N THR A 418 -15.88 -4.42 7.74
CA THR A 418 -14.95 -4.70 8.84
C THR A 418 -14.17 -3.45 9.27
N LEU A 419 -13.71 -2.64 8.32
CA LEU A 419 -13.02 -1.37 8.59
C LEU A 419 -13.93 -0.37 9.31
N LYS A 420 -15.21 -0.28 8.96
CA LYS A 420 -16.19 0.52 9.71
C LYS A 420 -16.39 -0.01 11.14
N ALA A 421 -16.70 -1.30 11.25
CA ALA A 421 -17.06 -1.91 12.53
C ALA A 421 -15.92 -1.91 13.55
N LYS A 422 -14.67 -2.12 13.12
CA LYS A 422 -13.50 -2.28 14.02
C LYS A 422 -12.51 -1.12 13.94
N GLY A 423 -12.70 -0.22 12.98
CA GLY A 423 -11.75 0.83 12.67
C GLY A 423 -12.18 2.21 13.15
N GLY A 424 -13.44 2.41 13.53
CA GLY A 424 -13.94 3.72 13.92
C GLY A 424 -14.00 4.71 12.75
N LEU A 425 -14.49 4.24 11.59
CA LEU A 425 -14.81 5.08 10.42
C LEU A 425 -16.26 5.51 10.41
#